data_AF-C4RIU1-F1
#
_entry.id   AF-C4RIU1-F1
#
_cell.length_a   1.000
_cell.length_b   1.000
_cell.length_c   1.000
_cell.angle_alpha   90.00
_cell.angle_beta   90.00
_cell.angle_gamma   90.00
#
_symmetry.space_group_name_H-M   'P 1'
#
loop_
_entity.id
_entity.type
_entity.pdbx_description
1 polymer ?
#
loop_
_entity_poly.entity_id
_entity_poly.type
_entity_poly.pdbx_seq_one_letter_code
_entity_poly.pdbx_strand_id
1 'polypeptide(L)'
;MRGDPGEVGVGAGLHRLAVRLARGPGTLPPGRSILVADVRADGIGMSIMGTDERGILDAAEYDFTQPTVTLIGNETTGLSSGWREACDQLVRTPMFGSASSLNAATAATVMLYESARQRAAARR
;
A
#
# COMPACT_ATOMS: atom_id res chain seq x y z
N MET A 1 24.93 -4.87 -21.06
CA MET A 1 24.23 -5.53 -19.94
C MET A 1 23.86 -4.49 -18.89
N ARG A 2 22.93 -3.58 -19.20
CA ARG A 2 22.27 -2.71 -18.21
C ARG A 2 20.80 -3.13 -18.23
N GLY A 3 20.34 -3.75 -17.15
CA GLY A 3 18.93 -4.05 -16.96
C GLY A 3 18.17 -2.75 -16.77
N ASP A 4 17.02 -2.63 -17.42
CA ASP A 4 16.08 -1.53 -17.25
C ASP A 4 15.50 -1.60 -15.83
N PRO A 5 15.59 -0.54 -15.01
CA PRO A 5 14.98 -0.51 -13.67
C PRO A 5 13.44 -0.53 -13.68
N GLY A 6 12.78 -0.59 -14.85
CA GLY A 6 11.32 -0.63 -14.99
C GLY A 6 10.65 -2.02 -14.95
N GLU A 7 11.39 -3.11 -15.16
CA GLU A 7 10.85 -4.48 -15.07
C GLU A 7 11.25 -5.13 -13.74
N VAL A 8 10.46 -4.86 -12.69
CA VAL A 8 10.51 -5.70 -11.50
C VAL A 8 9.92 -7.06 -11.89
N GLY A 9 10.80 -7.98 -12.28
CA GLY A 9 10.45 -9.31 -12.78
C GLY A 9 9.44 -10.02 -11.87
N VAL A 10 8.25 -10.27 -12.41
CA VAL A 10 7.18 -11.01 -11.76
C VAL A 10 7.54 -12.49 -11.80
N GLY A 11 8.35 -12.93 -10.84
CA GLY A 11 8.56 -14.33 -10.52
C GLY A 11 7.27 -14.96 -10.00
N ALA A 12 6.92 -16.12 -10.56
CA ALA A 12 5.73 -16.91 -10.27
C ALA A 12 5.46 -17.06 -8.76
N GLY A 13 4.41 -16.39 -8.28
CA GLY A 13 4.00 -16.40 -6.88
C GLY A 13 2.86 -15.39 -6.67
N LEU A 14 1.72 -15.64 -7.33
CA LEU A 14 0.48 -14.89 -7.13
C LEU A 14 0.18 -14.78 -5.63
N HIS A 15 -0.10 -13.58 -5.11
CA HIS A 15 -1.24 -13.24 -4.21
C HIS A 15 -1.17 -11.73 -3.91
N ARG A 16 -1.96 -10.95 -4.67
CA ARG A 16 -2.00 -9.49 -4.63
C ARG A 16 -3.19 -9.03 -3.80
N LEU A 17 -2.95 -8.25 -2.75
CA LEU A 17 -3.97 -7.40 -2.16
C LEU A 17 -3.48 -5.95 -2.19
N ALA A 18 -3.76 -5.28 -3.31
CA ALA A 18 -3.70 -3.83 -3.40
C ALA A 18 -5.10 -3.30 -3.08
N VAL A 19 -5.29 -2.70 -1.91
CA VAL A 19 -6.60 -2.11 -1.58
C VAL A 19 -6.60 -0.64 -2.01
N ARG A 20 -7.43 -0.34 -3.01
CA ARG A 20 -7.69 1.00 -3.53
C ARG A 20 -8.87 1.62 -2.77
N LEU A 21 -8.65 2.71 -2.03
CA LEU A 21 -9.75 3.57 -1.55
C LEU A 21 -9.65 4.99 -2.15
N ALA A 22 -10.33 5.12 -3.31
CA ALA A 22 -11.05 6.26 -3.95
C ALA A 22 -10.51 7.71 -3.83
N ARG A 23 -10.61 8.63 -4.81
CA ARG A 23 -11.43 8.76 -6.04
C ARG A 23 -10.64 9.44 -7.17
N GLY A 24 -10.86 8.98 -8.41
CA GLY A 24 -10.50 9.59 -9.70
C GLY A 24 -11.32 8.87 -10.79
N PRO A 25 -11.53 9.43 -12.00
CA PRO A 25 -12.53 8.95 -12.95
C PRO A 25 -12.28 7.55 -13.55
N GLY A 26 -11.18 6.87 -13.22
CA GLY A 26 -10.90 5.51 -13.66
C GLY A 26 -11.35 4.47 -12.64
N THR A 27 -12.44 3.75 -12.94
CA THR A 27 -12.70 2.44 -12.33
C THR A 27 -12.04 1.38 -13.20
N LEU A 28 -11.13 0.57 -12.64
CA LEU A 28 -10.52 -0.54 -13.38
C LEU A 28 -11.49 -1.73 -13.46
N PRO A 29 -11.55 -2.44 -14.60
CA PRO A 29 -12.33 -3.66 -14.71
C PRO A 29 -11.81 -4.77 -13.78
N PRO A 30 -12.69 -5.64 -13.25
CA PRO A 30 -12.29 -6.76 -12.42
C PRO A 30 -11.30 -7.67 -13.16
N GLY A 31 -10.26 -8.14 -12.47
CA GLY A 31 -9.22 -9.00 -13.03
C GLY A 31 -8.00 -8.28 -13.60
N ARG A 32 -7.95 -6.93 -13.59
CA ARG A 32 -6.75 -6.20 -14.01
C ARG A 32 -5.76 -6.01 -12.87
N SER A 33 -4.52 -6.42 -13.14
CA SER A 33 -3.34 -5.90 -12.48
C SER A 33 -3.30 -4.38 -12.47
N ILE A 34 -3.01 -3.74 -11.34
CA ILE A 34 -2.40 -2.40 -11.35
C ILE A 34 -0.89 -2.56 -11.17
N LEU A 35 -0.11 -2.12 -12.15
CA LEU A 35 1.35 -2.05 -12.02
C LEU A 35 1.73 -0.74 -11.32
N VAL A 36 2.85 -0.74 -10.61
CA VAL A 36 3.42 0.51 -10.04
C VAL A 36 3.57 1.56 -11.14
N ALA A 37 4.04 1.14 -12.33
CA ALA A 37 4.18 2.00 -13.49
C ALA A 37 2.85 2.67 -13.90
N ASP A 38 1.72 1.95 -13.84
CA ASP A 38 0.40 2.53 -14.14
C ASP A 38 0.05 3.63 -13.12
N VAL A 39 0.27 3.38 -11.82
CA VAL A 39 0.02 4.37 -10.76
C VAL A 39 0.88 5.63 -10.94
N ARG A 40 2.14 5.44 -11.33
CA ARG A 40 3.09 6.55 -11.57
C ARG A 40 2.76 7.30 -12.86
N ALA A 41 2.23 6.63 -13.87
CA ALA A 41 1.90 7.21 -15.18
C ALA A 41 0.52 7.90 -15.23
N ASP A 42 -0.40 7.56 -14.32
CA ASP A 42 -1.79 8.06 -14.30
C ASP A 42 -1.92 9.59 -14.13
N GLY A 43 -0.82 10.32 -13.88
CA GLY A 43 -0.80 11.80 -13.80
C GLY A 43 -1.51 12.39 -12.57
N ILE A 44 -2.14 11.55 -11.74
CA ILE A 44 -2.90 11.95 -10.54
C ILE A 44 -1.98 12.18 -9.33
N GLY A 45 -0.68 11.86 -9.42
CA GLY A 45 0.28 12.09 -8.34
C GLY A 45 -0.04 11.29 -7.08
N MET A 46 -0.41 10.01 -7.22
CA MET A 46 -0.75 9.16 -6.08
C MET A 46 0.51 8.71 -5.34
N SER A 47 0.46 8.78 -4.00
CA SER A 47 1.49 8.20 -3.15
C SER A 47 1.30 6.69 -3.03
N ILE A 48 2.38 5.92 -3.12
CA ILE A 48 2.39 4.48 -2.89
C ILE A 48 2.87 4.25 -1.45
N MET A 49 1.96 3.78 -0.61
CA MET A 49 2.26 3.45 0.79
C MET A 49 2.22 1.93 0.95
N GLY A 50 3.22 1.37 1.63
CA GLY A 50 3.27 -0.05 1.97
C GLY A 50 3.22 -0.29 3.47
N THR A 51 2.59 -1.39 3.88
CA THR A 51 2.62 -1.83 5.27
C THR A 51 3.87 -2.63 5.58
N ASP A 52 4.55 -2.28 6.66
CA ASP A 52 5.75 -2.96 7.14
C ASP A 52 5.79 -2.92 8.66
N GLU A 53 5.97 -4.06 9.33
CA GLU A 53 6.13 -4.10 10.80
C GLU A 53 7.36 -3.30 11.27
N ARG A 54 8.35 -3.12 10.38
CA ARG A 54 9.57 -2.33 10.63
C ARG A 54 9.44 -0.88 10.16
N GLY A 55 8.27 -0.48 9.67
CA GLY A 55 7.99 0.91 9.33
C GLY A 55 8.23 1.82 10.54
N ILE A 56 8.81 2.98 10.29
CA ILE A 56 9.08 3.97 11.35
C ILE A 56 7.93 4.95 11.56
N LEU A 57 7.03 5.04 10.58
CA LEU A 57 5.87 5.93 10.60
C LEU A 57 4.64 5.13 11.01
N ASP A 58 3.92 5.59 12.05
CA ASP A 58 2.69 4.94 12.46
C ASP A 58 1.54 5.32 11.51
N ALA A 59 0.57 4.43 11.34
CA ALA A 59 -0.58 4.68 10.47
C ALA A 59 -1.34 5.96 10.81
N ALA A 60 -1.40 6.32 12.10
CA ALA A 60 -2.05 7.55 12.54
C ALA A 60 -1.30 8.83 12.14
N GLU A 61 0.00 8.73 11.83
CA GLU A 61 0.87 9.86 11.46
C GLU A 61 0.99 10.04 9.95
N TYR A 62 0.71 9.00 9.16
CA TYR A 62 0.67 9.10 7.71
C TYR A 62 -0.56 9.91 7.24
N ASP A 63 -0.35 10.86 6.33
CA ASP A 63 -1.43 11.68 5.75
C ASP A 63 -2.21 10.89 4.69
N PHE A 64 -3.32 10.29 5.13
CA PHE A 64 -4.25 9.59 4.24
C PHE A 64 -5.24 10.53 3.53
N THR A 65 -5.20 11.84 3.76
CA THR A 65 -6.10 12.78 3.05
C THR A 65 -5.72 12.93 1.58
N GLN A 66 -4.47 12.64 1.23
CA GLN A 66 -3.98 12.61 -0.14
C GLN A 66 -4.44 11.34 -0.90
N PRO A 67 -4.38 11.35 -2.25
CA PRO A 67 -4.56 10.14 -3.06
C PRO A 67 -3.45 9.12 -2.76
N THR A 68 -3.82 8.01 -2.12
CA THR A 68 -2.89 6.94 -1.73
C THR A 68 -3.27 5.59 -2.34
N VAL A 69 -2.27 4.85 -2.80
CA VAL A 69 -2.34 3.41 -3.07
C VAL A 69 -1.74 2.67 -1.89
N THR A 70 -2.51 1.76 -1.29
CA THR A 70 -2.06 0.98 -0.12
C THR A 70 -1.69 -0.43 -0.53
N LEU A 71 -0.42 -0.79 -0.27
CA LEU A 71 0.13 -2.12 -0.49
C LEU A 71 0.15 -2.88 0.83
N ILE A 72 -0.50 -4.03 0.86
CA ILE A 72 -0.52 -4.92 2.02
C ILE A 72 0.39 -6.11 1.73
N GLY A 73 1.34 -6.35 2.63
CA GLY A 73 2.25 -7.48 2.56
C GLY A 73 1.57 -8.82 2.86
N ASN A 74 2.23 -9.90 2.48
CA ASN A 74 1.85 -11.22 2.96
C ASN A 74 2.08 -11.33 4.48
N GLU A 75 1.28 -12.13 5.17
CA GLU A 75 1.33 -12.28 6.63
C GLU A 75 2.66 -12.82 7.13
N THR A 76 3.27 -13.72 6.36
CA THR A 76 4.49 -14.43 6.76
C THR A 76 5.73 -13.73 6.24
N THR A 77 5.68 -13.21 5.01
CA THR A 77 6.87 -12.67 4.33
C THR A 77 6.85 -11.16 4.14
N GLY A 78 5.72 -10.51 4.44
CA GLY A 78 5.53 -9.07 4.24
C GLY A 78 5.50 -8.68 2.76
N LEU A 79 5.90 -7.44 2.48
CA LEU A 79 6.16 -6.97 1.11
C LEU A 79 7.50 -7.51 0.62
N SER A 80 7.57 -7.98 -0.63
CA SER A 80 8.83 -8.30 -1.28
C SER A 80 9.71 -7.06 -1.41
N SER A 81 11.02 -7.24 -1.59
CA SER A 81 11.98 -6.12 -1.71
C SER A 81 11.58 -5.13 -2.80
N GLY A 82 11.23 -5.60 -4.00
CA GLY A 82 10.82 -4.73 -5.11
C GLY A 82 9.56 -3.91 -4.81
N TRP A 83 8.57 -4.48 -4.10
CA TRP A 83 7.40 -3.71 -3.68
C TRP A 83 7.72 -2.72 -2.57
N ARG A 84 8.62 -3.09 -1.66
CA ARG A 84 9.09 -2.23 -0.57
C ARG A 84 9.88 -1.03 -1.09
N GLU A 85 10.72 -1.23 -2.10
CA GLU A 85 11.50 -0.18 -2.78
C GLU A 85 10.61 0.73 -3.64
N ALA A 86 9.48 0.22 -4.16
CA ALA A 86 8.53 1.02 -4.94
C ALA A 86 7.65 1.96 -4.08
N CYS A 87 7.58 1.72 -2.76
CA CYS A 87 6.84 2.54 -1.83
C CYS A 87 7.50 3.90 -1.62
N ASP A 88 6.71 4.97 -1.63
CA ASP A 88 7.16 6.29 -1.18
C ASP A 88 7.30 6.34 0.34
N GLN A 89 6.46 5.57 1.06
CA GLN A 89 6.43 5.49 2.51
C GLN A 89 6.12 4.07 2.97
N LEU A 90 6.78 3.67 4.07
CA LEU A 90 6.49 2.43 4.78
C LEU A 90 5.86 2.77 6.12
N VAL A 91 4.66 2.25 6.34
CA VAL A 91 3.82 2.55 7.49
C VAL A 91 3.60 1.29 8.30
N ARG A 92 3.64 1.41 9.63
CA ARG A 92 3.30 0.31 10.53
C ARG A 92 1.98 0.54 11.25
N THR A 93 1.34 -0.55 11.63
CA THR A 93 0.33 -0.53 12.70
C THR A 93 1.06 -0.77 14.02
N PRO A 94 1.01 0.15 14.99
CA PRO A 94 1.56 -0.09 16.32
C PRO A 94 0.96 -1.34 16.94
N MET A 95 1.82 -2.24 17.42
CA MET A 95 1.44 -3.47 18.10
C MET A 95 2.05 -3.49 19.49
N PHE A 96 1.23 -3.81 20.49
CA PHE A 96 1.65 -3.90 21.88
C PHE A 96 1.46 -5.34 22.36
N GLY A 97 2.42 -5.85 23.13
CA GLY A 97 2.40 -7.22 23.66
C GLY A 97 3.27 -8.18 22.86
N SER A 98 2.91 -9.47 22.86
CA SER A 98 3.73 -10.55 22.29
C SER A 98 3.55 -10.76 20.79
N ALA A 99 2.52 -10.16 20.18
CA ALA A 99 2.29 -10.26 18.74
C ALA A 99 3.19 -9.27 17.99
N SER A 100 3.90 -9.76 16.97
CA SER A 100 4.79 -8.96 16.14
C SER A 100 4.18 -8.56 14.79
N SER A 101 3.09 -9.21 14.36
CA SER A 101 2.39 -8.91 13.11
C SER A 101 0.87 -9.14 13.20
N LEU A 102 0.14 -8.54 12.27
CA LEU A 102 -1.28 -8.77 12.06
C LEU A 102 -1.50 -9.63 10.83
N ASN A 103 -2.60 -10.39 10.83
CA ASN A 103 -3.17 -10.97 9.62
C ASN A 103 -3.38 -9.87 8.55
N ALA A 104 -3.18 -10.18 7.27
CA ALA A 104 -3.14 -9.20 6.19
C ALA A 104 -4.50 -8.51 6.01
N ALA A 105 -5.61 -9.24 6.18
CA ALA A 105 -6.94 -8.64 6.14
C ALA A 105 -7.18 -7.69 7.32
N THR A 106 -6.61 -8.00 8.49
CA THR A 106 -6.69 -7.13 9.67
C THR A 106 -5.84 -5.87 9.47
N ALA A 107 -4.61 -6.02 8.99
CA ALA A 107 -3.75 -4.90 8.63
C ALA A 107 -4.41 -3.98 7.59
N ALA A 108 -5.00 -4.57 6.53
CA ALA A 108 -5.77 -3.84 5.54
C ALA A 108 -6.93 -3.08 6.21
N THR A 109 -7.75 -3.76 7.01
CA THR A 109 -8.89 -3.14 7.71
C THR A 109 -8.47 -1.92 8.52
N VAL A 110 -7.38 -2.02 9.28
CA VAL A 110 -6.84 -0.90 10.08
C VAL A 110 -6.43 0.28 9.19
N MET A 111 -5.67 0.03 8.12
CA MET A 111 -5.22 1.10 7.19
C MET A 111 -6.40 1.80 6.51
N LEU A 112 -7.39 1.03 6.07
CA LEU A 112 -8.58 1.56 5.40
C LEU A 112 -9.46 2.37 6.36
N TYR A 113 -9.61 1.88 7.59
CA TYR A 113 -10.35 2.60 8.62
C TYR A 113 -9.67 3.92 8.96
N GLU A 114 -8.35 3.91 9.18
CA GLU A 114 -7.60 5.13 9.48
C GLU A 114 -7.68 6.15 8.33
N SER A 115 -7.56 5.66 7.09
CA SER A 115 -7.77 6.49 5.91
C SER A 115 -9.16 7.15 5.88
N ALA A 116 -10.21 6.37 6.16
CA ALA A 116 -11.57 6.89 6.23
C ALA A 116 -11.73 7.90 7.37
N ARG A 117 -11.14 7.63 8.55
CA ARG A 117 -11.20 8.48 9.73
C ARG A 117 -10.56 9.85 9.47
N GLN A 118 -9.34 9.89 8.95
CA GLN A 118 -8.64 11.14 8.65
C GLN A 118 -9.40 11.96 7.58
N ARG A 119 -9.88 11.30 6.51
CA ARG A 119 -10.65 11.96 5.45
C ARG A 119 -11.99 12.51 5.94
N ALA A 120 -12.65 11.82 6.88
CA ALA A 120 -13.86 12.32 7.49
C ALA A 120 -13.59 13.54 8.38
N ALA A 121 -12.48 13.54 9.13
CA ALA A 121 -12.07 14.67 9.95
C ALA A 121 -11.72 15.91 9.10
N ALA A 122 -11.01 15.73 7.99
CA ALA A 122 -10.64 16.83 7.09
C ALA A 122 -11.82 17.49 6.33
N ARG A 123 -13.00 16.86 6.34
CA ARG A 123 -14.23 17.40 5.72
C ARG A 123 -15.10 18.21 6.69
N ARG A 124 -14.79 18.18 7.99
CA ARG A 124 -15.49 18.95 9.02
C ARG A 124 -14.87 20.32 9.16
#